data_AF-R7UPA1-F1
#
_entry.id   AF-R7UPA1-F1
#
_cell.length_a   1.000
_cell.length_b   1.000
_cell.length_c   1.000
_cell.angle_alpha   90.00
_cell.angle_beta   90.00
_cell.angle_gamma   90.00
#
_symmetry.space_group_name_H-M   'P 1'
#
loop_
_entity.id
_entity.type
_entity.pdbx_description
1 polymer ?
#
loop_
_entity_poly.entity_id
_entity_poly.type
_entity_poly.pdbx_seq_one_letter_code
_entity_poly.pdbx_strand_id
1 'polypeptide(L)' 'FYYENPGVFEPSQLTEIKQISLARVICDNSDNIEHIQPDVFRLAKSNKEYLDCESPRIPRLNLRLW' A
#
# COMPACT_ATOMS: atom_id res chain seq x y z
N PHE A 1 13.97 12.20 -12.87
CA PHE A 1 13.46 11.80 -11.54
C PHE A 1 12.27 10.85 -11.63
N TYR A 2 12.16 9.99 -12.66
CA TYR A 2 11.20 8.89 -12.61
C TYR A 2 11.67 7.91 -11.52
N TYR A 3 10.77 7.40 -10.69
CA TYR A 3 11.13 6.75 -9.43
C TYR A 3 11.96 5.46 -9.61
N GLU A 4 11.83 4.76 -10.74
CA GLU A 4 12.64 3.56 -11.01
C GLU A 4 13.95 3.85 -11.73
N ASN A 5 14.25 5.12 -12.05
CA ASN A 5 15.53 5.44 -12.68
C ASN A 5 16.69 5.11 -11.72
N PRO A 6 17.79 4.50 -12.22
CA PRO A 6 18.97 4.23 -11.40
C PRO A 6 19.47 5.51 -10.71
N GLY A 7 19.77 5.39 -9.41
CA GLY A 7 20.27 6.49 -8.58
C GLY A 7 19.20 7.43 -8.01
N VAL A 8 17.89 7.20 -8.27
CA VAL A 8 16.82 7.94 -7.58
C VAL A 8 16.52 7.35 -6.21
N PHE A 9 16.47 6.03 -6.10
CA PHE A 9 16.32 5.29 -4.85
C PHE A 9 17.34 4.16 -4.77
N GLU A 10 17.76 3.83 -3.55
CA GLU A 10 18.50 2.60 -3.27
C GLU A 10 17.64 1.37 -3.60
N PRO A 11 18.23 0.22 -3.98
CA PRO A 11 17.47 -0.98 -4.30
C PRO A 11 16.52 -1.43 -3.17
N SER A 12 16.92 -1.20 -1.91
CA SER A 12 16.11 -1.49 -0.72
C SER A 12 14.88 -0.57 -0.62
N GLN A 13 15.04 0.73 -0.84
CA GLN A 13 13.94 1.70 -0.88
C GLN A 13 12.96 1.40 -2.02
N LEU A 14 13.47 1.06 -3.21
CA LEU A 14 12.62 0.70 -4.35
C LEU A 14 11.82 -0.58 -4.08
N THR A 15 12.40 -1.54 -3.35
CA THR A 15 11.69 -2.75 -2.92
C THR A 15 10.52 -2.43 -2.00
N GLU A 16 10.70 -1.50 -1.06
CA GLU A 16 9.61 -1.02 -0.20
C GLU A 16 8.53 -0.27 -0.97
N ILE A 17 8.93 0.65 -1.85
CA ILE A 17 7.97 1.41 -2.69
C ILE A 17 7.14 0.45 -3.55
N LYS A 18 7.70 -0.64 -4.08
CA LYS A 18 6.96 -1.60 -4.92
C LYS A 18 5.91 -2.42 -4.17
N GLN A 19 5.95 -2.45 -2.85
CA GLN A 19 4.98 -3.18 -2.03
C GLN A 19 3.75 -2.34 -1.67
N ILE A 20 3.80 -1.01 -1.85
CA ILE A 20 2.68 -0.15 -1.46
C ILE A 20 1.49 -0.26 -2.41
N SER A 21 0.30 -0.10 -1.85
CA SER A 21 -0.97 0.00 -2.56
C SER A 21 -1.70 1.28 -2.19
N LEU A 22 -2.60 1.75 -3.06
CA LEU A 22 -3.51 2.85 -2.72
C LEU A 22 -4.40 2.49 -1.53
N ALA A 23 -4.71 1.20 -1.33
CA ALA A 23 -5.41 0.73 -0.14
C ALA A 23 -4.67 1.10 1.15
N ARG A 24 -3.34 0.92 1.19
CA ARG A 24 -2.51 1.32 2.33
C ARG A 24 -2.56 2.82 2.59
N VAL A 25 -2.43 3.61 1.53
CA VAL A 25 -2.50 5.08 1.63
C VAL A 25 -3.83 5.52 2.24
N ILE A 26 -4.94 4.91 1.81
CA ILE A 26 -6.26 5.22 2.38
C ILE A 26 -6.34 4.80 3.85
N CYS A 27 -5.89 3.59 4.20
CA CYS A 27 -5.88 3.11 5.59
C CYS A 27 -5.04 3.99 6.53
N ASP A 28 -3.92 4.55 6.06
CA ASP A 28 -3.05 5.39 6.90
C ASP A 28 -3.56 6.84 7.05
N ASN A 29 -4.44 7.31 6.15
CA ASN A 29 -4.80 8.74 6.04
C ASN A 29 -6.30 9.01 6.17
N SER A 30 -7.11 8.01 6.51
CA SER A 30 -8.56 8.17 6.71
C SER A 30 -8.93 8.02 8.18
N ASP A 31 -9.90 8.79 8.64
CA ASP A 31 -10.26 8.82 10.08
C ASP A 31 -10.81 7.48 10.58
N ASN A 32 -11.68 6.82 9.79
CA ASN A 32 -12.47 5.66 10.24
C ASN A 32 -12.55 4.52 9.20
N ILE A 33 -11.59 4.42 8.28
CA ILE A 33 -11.52 3.29 7.34
C ILE A 33 -10.62 2.22 7.94
N GLU A 34 -11.25 1.21 8.55
CA GLU A 34 -10.57 0.05 9.13
C GLU A 34 -10.56 -1.16 8.20
N HIS A 35 -11.45 -1.17 7.19
CA HIS A 35 -11.59 -2.29 6.25
C HIS A 35 -11.64 -1.78 4.80
N ILE A 36 -10.82 -2.35 3.94
CA ILE A 36 -10.69 -1.93 2.53
C ILE A 36 -10.35 -3.12 1.62
N GLN A 37 -10.66 -3.01 0.33
CA GLN A 37 -10.15 -3.95 -0.65
C GLN A 37 -8.66 -3.72 -0.93
N PRO A 38 -7.85 -4.79 -1.12
CA PRO A 38 -6.43 -4.64 -1.46
C PRO A 38 -6.19 -3.90 -2.78
N ASP A 39 -7.07 -4.10 -3.76
CA ASP A 39 -7.05 -3.40 -5.07
C ASP A 39 -8.31 -2.54 -5.19
N VAL A 40 -8.18 -1.26 -4.85
CA VAL A 40 -9.29 -0.30 -4.80
C VAL A 40 -9.80 0.11 -6.18
N PHE A 41 -9.16 -0.32 -7.26
CA PHE A 41 -9.66 -0.08 -8.62
C PHE A 41 -10.63 -1.17 -9.08
N ARG A 42 -10.75 -2.29 -8.35
CA ARG A 42 -11.70 -3.35 -8.66
C ARG A 42 -13.01 -3.15 -7.91
N LEU A 43 -14.12 -3.30 -8.62
CA LEU A 43 -15.43 -3.29 -8.00
C LEU A 43 -15.60 -4.52 -7.09
N ALA A 44 -15.87 -4.28 -5.80
CA ALA A 44 -16.25 -5.33 -4.86
C ALA A 44 -17.51 -6.07 -5.35
N LYS A 45 -17.46 -7.40 -5.34
CA LYS A 45 -18.64 -8.24 -5.60
C LYS A 45 -19.31 -8.67 -4.30
N SER A 46 -18.60 -8.61 -3.17
CA SER A 46 -19.15 -8.92 -1.85
C SER A 46 -18.39 -8.24 -0.71
N ASN A 47 -19.05 -8.11 0.44
CA ASN A 47 -18.43 -7.58 1.67
C ASN A 47 -17.25 -8.42 2.18
N LYS A 48 -17.08 -9.67 1.70
CA LYS A 48 -15.97 -10.54 2.08
C LYS A 48 -14.63 -10.13 1.45
N GLU A 49 -14.66 -9.21 0.50
CA GLU A 49 -13.45 -8.72 -0.18
C GLU A 49 -12.75 -7.58 0.56
N TYR A 50 -13.44 -6.98 1.53
CA TYR A 50 -12.84 -6.00 2.43
C TYR A 50 -12.03 -6.73 3.49
N LEU A 51 -10.77 -6.32 3.62
CA LEU A 51 -9.86 -6.85 4.63
C LEU A 51 -9.58 -5.74 5.64
N ASP A 52 -9.30 -6.15 6.87
CA ASP A 52 -8.74 -5.25 7.89
C ASP A 52 -7.47 -4.56 7.35
N CYS A 53 -7.31 -3.28 7.66
CA CYS A 53 -6.14 -2.50 7.27
C CYS A 53 -4.81 -3.06 7.80
N GLU A 54 -4.80 -3.87 8.86
CA GLU A 54 -3.62 -4.60 9.36
C GLU A 54 -3.42 -5.95 8.67
N SER A 55 -4.22 -6.29 7.67
CA SER A 55 -4.03 -7.49 6.86
C SER A 55 -2.64 -7.49 6.19
N PRO A 56 -1.93 -8.63 6.15
CA PRO A 56 -0.65 -8.72 5.42
C PRO A 56 -0.79 -8.50 3.90
N ARG A 57 -2.03 -8.44 3.38
CA ARG A 57 -2.31 -8.06 1.98
C ARG A 57 -2.33 -6.54 1.75
N ILE A 58 -2.23 -5.73 2.81
CA ILE A 58 -2.19 -4.27 2.78
C ILE A 58 -0.97 -3.81 3.61
N PRO A 59 0.26 -4.15 3.17
CA PRO A 59 1.47 -3.95 3.96
C PRO A 59 1.74 -2.47 4.21
N ARG A 60 2.34 -2.16 5.37
CA ARG A 60 2.86 -0.83 5.71
C ARG A 60 4.21 -0.61 5.05
N LEU A 61 4.43 0.62 4.58
CA LEU A 61 5.73 1.04 4.04
C LEU A 61 6.76 1.12 5.17
N ASN A 62 7.88 0.42 5.04
CA ASN A 62 8.96 0.51 6.01
C ASN A 62 9.86 1.72 5.72
N LEU A 63 9.54 2.86 6.34
CA LEU A 63 10.31 4.10 6.19
C LEU A 63 11.70 4.09 6.85
N ARG A 64 12.13 3.00 7.51
CA ARG A 64 13.47 2.90 8.11
C ARG A 64 14.60 2.72 7.09
N LEU A 65 14.26 2.51 5.82
CA LEU A 65 15.23 2.35 4.73
C LEU A 65 15.65 3.68 4.08
N TRP A 66 15.21 4.80 4.66
CA TRP A 66 15.63 6.16 4.33
C TRP A 66 16.55 6.70 5.41
#